data_AF-A0A2D1VB10-F1
#
_entry.id   AF-A0A2D1VB10-F1
#
_cell.length_a   1.000
_cell.length_b   1.000
_cell.length_c   1.000
_cell.angle_alpha   90.00
_cell.angle_beta   90.00
_cell.angle_gamma   90.00
#
_symmetry.space_group_name_H-M   'P 1'
#
loop_
_entity.id
_entity.type
_entity.pdbx_description
1 polymer ?
#
loop_
_entity_poly.entity_id
_entity_poly.type
_entity_poly.pdbx_seq_one_letter_code
_entity_poly.pdbx_strand_id
1 'polypeptide(L)' 'QVCCAGSRVFVQEGIYDEFLKKAVARAKQQVVGDPFKPGVHQGPQVSIYGILSILTFALG' A
#
# COMPACT_ATOMS: atom_id res chain seq x y z
N GLN A 1 6.65 -5.48 -2.73
CA GLN A 1 7.98 -5.31 -3.36
C GLN A 1 7.92 -5.84 -4.77
N VAL A 2 7.57 -4.99 -5.73
CA VAL A 2 7.45 -5.36 -7.15
C VAL A 2 8.00 -4.18 -7.93
N CYS A 3 8.88 -4.42 -8.90
CA CYS A 3 9.49 -3.36 -9.70
C CYS A 3 8.44 -2.51 -10.46
N CYS A 4 7.32 -3.13 -10.82
CA CYS A 4 6.21 -2.50 -11.51
C CYS A 4 5.10 -2.01 -10.56
N ALA A 5 5.36 -1.87 -9.26
CA ALA A 5 4.38 -1.31 -8.33
C ALA A 5 4.11 0.16 -8.68
N GLY A 6 2.85 0.51 -8.94
CA GLY A 6 2.46 1.87 -9.27
C GLY A 6 2.77 2.83 -8.12
N SER A 7 3.62 3.82 -8.38
CA SER A 7 3.99 4.85 -7.39
C SER A 7 3.07 6.07 -7.43
N ARG A 8 2.33 6.25 -8.53
CA ARG A 8 1.40 7.36 -8.76
C ARG A 8 0.16 6.88 -9.49
N VAL A 9 -0.99 7.43 -9.13
CA VAL A 9 -2.27 7.21 -9.81
C VAL A 9 -2.83 8.57 -10.21
N PHE A 10 -3.13 8.75 -11.49
CA PHE A 10 -3.82 9.94 -12.00
C PHE A 10 -5.31 9.63 -12.12
N VAL A 11 -6.14 10.51 -11.57
CA VAL A 11 -7.59 10.31 -11.50
C VAL A 11 -8.25 11.54 -12.12
N GLN A 12 -9.25 11.31 -12.96
CA GLN A 12 -10.01 12.39 -13.58
C GLN A 12 -10.81 13.15 -12.51
N GLU A 13 -10.80 14.48 -12.58
CA GLU A 13 -11.39 15.38 -11.60
C GLU A 13 -12.84 15.02 -11.23
N GLY A 14 -13.67 14.69 -12.22
CA GLY A 14 -15.09 14.37 -12.02
C GLY A 14 -15.37 13.11 -11.20
N ILE A 15 -14.38 12.24 -10.97
CA ILE A 15 -14.53 11.01 -10.19
C ILE A 15 -13.56 10.94 -9.00
N TYR A 16 -12.82 12.02 -8.72
CA TYR A 16 -11.72 12.01 -7.75
C TYR A 16 -12.18 11.57 -6.35
N ASP A 17 -13.23 12.19 -5.81
CA ASP A 17 -13.70 11.93 -4.45
C ASP A 17 -14.25 10.51 -4.29
N GLU A 18 -15.00 10.03 -5.28
CA GLU A 18 -15.54 8.67 -5.26
C GLU A 18 -14.42 7.62 -5.34
N PHE A 19 -13.45 7.84 -6.22
CA PHE A 19 -12.27 7.00 -6.34
C PHE A 19 -11.50 6.97 -5.01
N LEU A 20 -11.22 8.14 -4.42
CA LEU A 20 -10.48 8.26 -3.17
C LEU A 20 -11.17 7.50 -2.03
N LYS A 21 -12.50 7.67 -1.90
CA LYS A 21 -13.29 6.96 -0.88
C LYS A 21 -13.18 5.44 -1.04
N LYS A 22 -13.31 4.93 -2.27
CA LYS A 22 -13.19 3.49 -2.57
C LYS A 22 -11.76 2.97 -2.35
N ALA A 23 -10.75 3.73 -2.79
CA ALA A 23 -9.34 3.38 -2.63
C ALA A 23 -8.95 3.28 -1.15
N VAL A 24 -9.35 4.24 -0.32
CA VAL A 24 -9.10 4.22 1.13
C VAL A 24 -9.81 3.04 1.79
N ALA A 25 -11.09 2.81 1.46
CA ALA A 25 -11.84 1.67 1.99
C ALA A 25 -11.15 0.33 1.64
N ARG A 26 -10.69 0.18 0.39
CA ARG A 26 -10.00 -1.02 -0.07
C ARG A 26 -8.63 -1.19 0.60
N ALA A 27 -7.88 -0.10 0.80
CA ALA A 27 -6.58 -0.12 1.47
C ALA A 27 -6.72 -0.55 2.94
N LYS A 28 -7.74 -0.06 3.66
CA LYS A 28 -8.02 -0.43 5.06
C LYS A 28 -8.39 -1.90 5.25
N GLN A 29 -8.88 -2.57 4.20
CA GLN A 29 -9.20 -4.01 4.23
C GLN A 29 -7.98 -4.91 4.04
N GLN A 30 -6.80 -4.36 3.71
CA GLN A 30 -5.60 -5.16 3.53
C GLN A 30 -5.11 -5.70 4.88
N VAL A 31 -4.85 -7.01 4.94
CA VAL A 31 -4.30 -7.67 6.12
C VAL A 31 -2.80 -7.83 5.94
N VAL A 32 -2.02 -7.22 6.83
CA VAL A 32 -0.56 -7.35 6.89
C VAL A 32 -0.20 -8.35 7.99
N GLY A 33 0.67 -9.32 7.71
CA GLY A 33 1.03 -10.33 8.70
C GLY A 33 1.92 -11.45 8.18
N ASP A 34 1.79 -12.61 8.81
CA ASP A 34 2.52 -13.83 8.45
C ASP A 34 2.12 -14.30 7.04
N PRO A 35 3.06 -14.37 6.07
CA PRO A 35 2.75 -14.70 4.69
C PRO A 35 2.23 -16.12 4.47
N PHE A 36 2.37 -17.01 5.46
CA PHE A 36 1.85 -18.40 5.37
C PHE A 36 0.43 -18.55 5.90
N LYS A 37 -0.14 -17.51 6.54
CA LYS A 37 -1.52 -17.55 7.04
C LYS A 37 -2.52 -17.22 5.92
N PRO A 38 -3.60 -18.00 5.76
CA PRO A 38 -4.64 -17.68 4.79
C PRO A 38 -5.29 -16.33 5.14
N GLY A 39 -5.63 -15.56 4.11
CA GLY A 39 -6.25 -14.23 4.27
C GLY A 39 -5.27 -13.10 4.59
N VAL A 40 -3.96 -13.37 4.73
CA VAL A 40 -2.94 -12.33 4.73
C VAL A 40 -2.67 -11.88 3.30
N HIS A 41 -2.69 -10.58 3.07
CA HIS A 41 -2.52 -9.98 1.75
C HIS A 41 -1.10 -9.45 1.53
N GLN A 42 -0.42 -9.04 2.60
CA GLN A 42 0.92 -8.49 2.54
C GLN A 42 1.80 -9.05 3.67
N GLY A 43 2.96 -9.60 3.27
CA GLY A 43 3.99 -10.11 4.18
C GLY A 43 5.00 -9.03 4.62
N PRO A 44 6.08 -9.45 5.31
CA PRO A 44 7.14 -8.55 5.75
C PRO A 44 7.92 -7.94 4.58
N GLN A 45 8.61 -6.83 4.84
CA GLN A 45 9.65 -6.34 3.93
C GLN A 45 10.89 -7.25 4.02
N VAL A 46 11.65 -7.34 2.93
CA VAL A 46 12.87 -8.17 2.86
C VAL A 46 13.91 -7.87 3.95
N SER A 47 13.98 -6.63 4.43
CA SER A 47 14.97 -6.21 5.43
C SER A 47 14.52 -5.00 6.25
N ILE A 48 15.17 -4.80 7.40
CA ILE A 48 14.95 -3.65 8.28
C ILE A 48 15.27 -2.32 7.58
N TYR A 49 16.33 -2.29 6.77
CA TYR A 49 16.71 -1.10 6.00
C TYR A 49 15.60 -0.68 5.03
N GLY A 50 14.95 -1.66 4.38
CA GLY A 50 13.84 -1.39 3.45
C GLY A 50 12.66 -0.69 4.14
N ILE A 51 12.24 -1.19 5.30
CA ILE A 51 11.14 -0.55 6.04
C ILE A 51 11.54 0.82 6.62
N LEU A 52 12.77 0.98 7.10
CA LEU A 52 13.25 2.28 7.59
C LEU A 52 13.24 3.35 6.49
N SER A 53 13.71 3.00 5.29
CA SER A 53 13.67 3.91 4.13
C SER A 53 12.24 4.33 3.77
N ILE A 54 11.28 3.40 3.81
CA ILE A 54 9.86 3.70 3.56
C ILE A 54 9.31 4.65 4.63
N LEU A 55 9.60 4.38 5.90
CA LEU A 55 9.13 5.21 7.01
C LEU A 55 9.70 6.64 6.95
N THR A 56 10.98 6.79 6.60
CA THR A 56 11.59 8.11 6.38
C THR A 56 10.87 8.90 5.30
N PHE A 57 10.48 8.26 4.19
CA PHE A 57 9.73 8.92 3.11
C PHE A 57 8.29 9.28 3.51
N ALA A 58 7.62 8.44 4.30
CA ALA A 58 6.22 8.66 4.67
C ALA A 58 6.01 9.67 5.81
N LEU A 59 7.02 9.84 6.67
CA LEU A 59 6.96 10.71 7.86
C LEU A 59 7.73 12.03 7.71
N GLY A 60 8.56 12.15 6.66
CA GLY A 60 9.20 13.41 6.27
C GLY A 60 8.28 14.23 5.38
#